data_AF-A0A9D1XYR5-F1
#
_entry.id   AF-A0A9D1XYR5-F1
#
_cell.length_a   1.000
_cell.length_b   1.000
_cell.length_c   1.000
_cell.angle_alpha   90.00
_cell.angle_beta   90.00
_cell.angle_gamma   90.00
#
_symmetry.space_group_name_H-M   'P 1'
#
loop_
_entity.id
_entity.type
_entity.pdbx_description
1 polymer ?
#
loop_
_entity_poly.entity_id
_entity_poly.type
_entity_poly.pdbx_seq_one_letter_code
_entity_poly.pdbx_strand_id
1 'polypeptide(L)'
;MKKIASAILTLALAATLPLGLSAAGESAFENVMITADTKLYDEGGTDNPIAYMEAYGVGYSSKGDQVIFEDIDFGENGADKMYINFSYGNESNSTNLEVYIDEVAGEPAAKYNIGYTGGWESTYAEEFETDISVPAGTHDIIVLFTDETGSFNYIRFDEAPPAPVEEAPAEAPQTADPLTITAAIAAATAAGAVVFKKRAK
;
A
#
# COMPACT_ATOMS: atom_id res chain seq x y z
N MET A 1 -5.48 -57.62 37.43
CA MET A 1 -5.33 -57.81 35.97
C MET A 1 -6.15 -56.71 35.29
N LYS A 2 -5.52 -55.56 35.02
CA LYS A 2 -5.05 -55.08 33.70
C LYS A 2 -6.17 -54.70 32.70
N LYS A 3 -6.41 -53.37 32.62
CA LYS A 3 -6.62 -52.49 31.44
C LYS A 3 -7.95 -52.73 30.65
N ILE A 4 -8.55 -51.80 29.90
CA ILE A 4 -8.02 -50.72 29.04
C ILE A 4 -9.11 -49.62 28.88
N ALA A 5 -8.66 -48.37 28.80
CA ALA A 5 -9.41 -47.15 28.51
C ALA A 5 -9.79 -47.00 27.02
N SER A 6 -10.74 -46.13 26.69
CA SER A 6 -10.73 -45.43 25.39
C SER A 6 -11.47 -44.10 25.49
N ALA A 7 -10.70 -43.01 25.51
CA ALA A 7 -11.16 -41.64 25.33
C ALA A 7 -10.69 -41.21 23.94
N ILE A 8 -11.64 -40.78 23.09
CA ILE A 8 -11.35 -40.26 21.76
C ILE A 8 -11.27 -38.73 21.91
N LEU A 9 -10.05 -38.20 21.86
CA LEU A 9 -9.77 -36.77 21.83
C LEU A 9 -9.41 -36.41 20.38
N THR A 10 -10.34 -35.75 19.70
CA THR A 10 -10.19 -35.29 18.32
C THR A 10 -9.25 -34.08 18.29
N LEU A 11 -8.11 -34.22 17.63
CA LEU A 11 -7.12 -33.15 17.44
C LEU A 11 -7.48 -32.36 16.17
N ALA A 12 -8.02 -31.15 16.33
CA ALA A 12 -8.23 -30.21 15.23
C ALA A 12 -6.91 -29.48 14.95
N LEU A 13 -6.35 -29.66 13.74
CA LEU A 13 -5.19 -28.95 13.26
C LEU A 13 -5.65 -27.61 12.67
N ALA A 14 -5.59 -26.54 13.46
CA ALA A 14 -5.80 -25.18 12.97
C ALA A 14 -4.52 -24.70 12.29
N ALA A 15 -4.57 -24.54 10.97
CA ALA A 15 -3.53 -23.85 10.21
C ALA A 15 -3.61 -22.35 10.55
N THR A 16 -2.68 -21.87 11.36
CA THR A 16 -2.51 -20.44 11.63
C THR A 16 -1.69 -19.85 10.49
N LEU A 17 -2.38 -19.31 9.48
CA LEU A 17 -1.76 -18.31 8.61
C LEU A 17 -1.38 -17.10 9.49
N PRO A 18 -0.15 -16.58 9.43
CA PRO A 18 0.12 -15.27 10.00
C PRO A 18 -0.62 -14.25 9.13
N LEU A 19 -1.78 -13.79 9.60
CA LEU A 19 -2.29 -12.49 9.20
C LEU A 19 -1.25 -11.48 9.67
N GLY A 20 -0.39 -11.05 8.75
CA GLY A 20 0.42 -9.86 8.91
C GLY A 20 -0.53 -8.67 8.96
N LEU A 21 -1.17 -8.47 10.12
CA LEU A 21 -1.93 -7.28 10.41
C LEU A 21 -0.89 -6.18 10.65
N SER A 22 -0.33 -5.64 9.55
CA SER A 22 0.10 -4.24 9.57
C SER A 22 -1.13 -3.45 10.01
N ALA A 23 -0.97 -2.49 10.91
CA ALA A 23 -2.03 -1.52 11.13
C ALA A 23 -2.18 -0.81 9.77
N ALA A 24 -3.19 -1.20 8.99
CA ALA A 24 -3.45 -0.57 7.71
C ALA A 24 -3.61 0.92 8.00
N GLY A 25 -2.71 1.73 7.44
CA GLY A 25 -2.84 3.17 7.52
C GLY A 25 -4.04 3.65 6.72
N GLU A 26 -4.14 4.95 6.49
CA GLU A 26 -5.30 5.49 5.76
C GLU A 26 -5.34 4.93 4.33
N SER A 27 -6.52 4.48 3.89
CA SER A 27 -6.70 3.90 2.56
C SER A 27 -6.45 4.95 1.48
N ALA A 28 -5.60 4.64 0.49
CA ALA A 28 -5.34 5.50 -0.67
C ALA A 28 -6.59 5.74 -1.53
N PHE A 29 -7.55 4.82 -1.48
CA PHE A 29 -8.73 4.79 -2.36
C PHE A 29 -9.94 5.57 -1.81
N GLU A 30 -9.73 6.31 -0.72
CA GLU A 30 -10.65 7.30 -0.19
C GLU A 30 -9.97 8.67 -0.21
N ASN A 31 -10.72 9.74 0.11
CA ASN A 31 -10.11 11.06 0.25
C ASN A 31 -9.20 11.09 1.49
N VAL A 32 -7.89 11.11 1.25
CA VAL A 32 -6.87 11.29 2.30
C VAL A 32 -6.79 12.78 2.61
N MET A 33 -7.44 13.19 3.69
CA MET A 33 -7.59 14.59 4.05
C MET A 33 -6.32 15.15 4.69
N ILE A 34 -5.95 16.38 4.35
CA ILE A 34 -5.00 17.14 5.14
C ILE A 34 -5.68 17.54 6.45
N THR A 35 -5.02 17.26 7.57
CA THR A 35 -5.46 17.60 8.91
C THR A 35 -4.39 18.40 9.65
N ALA A 36 -4.68 18.80 10.89
CA ALA A 36 -3.70 19.47 11.75
C ALA A 36 -2.48 18.60 12.07
N ASP A 37 -2.59 17.28 11.94
CA ASP A 37 -1.52 16.33 12.21
C ASP A 37 -0.73 15.95 10.93
N THR A 38 -1.18 16.37 9.76
CA THR A 38 -0.45 16.14 8.49
C THR A 38 0.90 16.83 8.55
N LYS A 39 1.94 16.11 8.17
CA LYS A 39 3.31 16.58 8.26
C LYS A 39 3.60 17.56 7.12
N LEU A 40 4.04 18.76 7.52
CA LEU A 40 4.41 19.82 6.61
C LEU A 40 5.91 20.10 6.77
N TYR A 41 6.61 20.21 5.65
CA TYR A 41 7.99 20.68 5.60
C TYR A 41 8.03 22.06 4.96
N ASP A 42 8.55 23.03 5.71
CA ASP A 42 8.79 24.40 5.26
C ASP A 42 10.26 24.53 4.86
N GLU A 43 10.53 24.75 3.57
CA GLU A 43 11.87 25.07 3.07
C GLU A 43 12.29 26.49 3.50
N GLY A 44 11.30 27.32 3.83
CA GLY A 44 11.47 28.70 4.23
C GLY A 44 11.74 29.65 3.05
N GLY A 45 12.00 30.92 3.38
CA GLY A 45 12.24 31.96 2.38
C GLY A 45 11.03 32.81 2.03
N THR A 46 9.90 32.60 2.70
CA THR A 46 8.70 33.44 2.65
C THR A 46 8.38 34.02 4.03
N ASP A 47 7.57 35.08 4.08
CA ASP A 47 7.12 35.69 5.35
C ASP A 47 6.08 34.83 6.09
N ASN A 48 5.37 33.96 5.37
CA ASN A 48 4.37 33.06 5.92
C ASN A 48 4.75 31.61 5.59
N PRO A 49 5.04 30.77 6.60
CA PRO A 49 5.37 29.37 6.37
C PRO A 49 4.13 28.58 5.95
N ILE A 50 4.34 27.49 5.21
CA ILE A 50 3.29 26.52 4.89
C ILE A 50 2.57 26.06 6.17
N ALA A 51 1.24 26.04 6.13
CA ALA A 51 0.44 25.74 7.31
C ALA A 51 -0.88 25.05 6.99
N TYR A 52 -1.32 24.19 7.92
CA TYR A 52 -2.68 23.66 7.92
C TYR A 52 -3.67 24.76 8.32
N MET A 53 -4.79 24.82 7.60
CA MET A 53 -5.92 25.66 7.95
C MET A 53 -7.22 24.90 7.69
N GLU A 54 -8.13 24.86 8.67
CA GLU A 54 -9.36 24.06 8.62
C GLU A 54 -10.25 24.37 7.40
N ALA A 55 -10.18 25.59 6.86
CA ALA A 55 -10.95 25.99 5.68
C ALA A 55 -10.25 25.72 4.33
N TYR A 56 -8.98 25.31 4.32
CA TYR A 56 -8.13 25.24 3.12
C TYR A 56 -7.38 23.92 2.94
N GLY A 57 -7.32 23.08 3.98
CA GLY A 57 -6.36 21.99 4.07
C GLY A 57 -4.99 22.55 4.35
N VAL A 58 -4.19 22.81 3.32
CA VAL A 58 -2.90 23.50 3.43
C VAL A 58 -2.90 24.81 2.65
N GLY A 59 -2.20 25.82 3.14
CA GLY A 59 -1.97 27.08 2.44
C GLY A 59 -0.60 27.67 2.77
N TYR A 60 -0.30 28.84 2.19
CA TYR A 60 1.00 29.52 2.29
C TYR A 60 2.20 28.69 1.82
N SER A 61 1.95 27.65 1.02
CA SER A 61 3.00 26.86 0.39
C SER A 61 3.91 27.73 -0.46
N SER A 62 5.13 27.30 -0.70
CA SER A 62 6.11 27.99 -1.51
C SER A 62 7.08 26.98 -2.11
N LYS A 63 7.91 27.44 -3.05
CA LYS A 63 8.88 26.56 -3.70
C LYS A 63 9.78 25.87 -2.68
N GLY A 64 9.76 24.54 -2.68
CA GLY A 64 10.52 23.68 -1.77
C GLY A 64 9.69 23.09 -0.64
N ASP A 65 8.53 23.65 -0.35
CA ASP A 65 7.66 23.16 0.71
C ASP A 65 7.05 21.82 0.32
N GLN A 66 6.76 21.00 1.34
CA GLN A 66 6.22 19.66 1.14
C GLN A 66 5.04 19.39 2.07
N VAL A 67 4.09 18.62 1.55
CA VAL A 67 3.05 17.95 2.34
C VAL A 67 3.30 16.46 2.27
N ILE A 68 3.39 15.82 3.42
CA ILE A 68 3.76 14.41 3.54
C ILE A 68 2.58 13.65 4.16
N PHE A 69 2.05 12.72 3.37
CA PHE A 69 1.02 11.78 3.78
C PHE A 69 1.72 10.47 4.15
N GLU A 70 1.81 10.19 5.45
CA GLU A 70 2.56 9.04 5.96
C GLU A 70 1.70 7.78 6.01
N ASP A 71 2.33 6.63 5.76
CA ASP A 71 1.75 5.29 5.92
C ASP A 71 0.44 5.05 5.13
N ILE A 72 0.33 5.52 3.88
CA ILE A 72 -0.88 5.34 3.07
C ILE A 72 -0.96 3.91 2.50
N ASP A 73 -2.12 3.25 2.65
CA ASP A 73 -2.35 1.87 2.21
C ASP A 73 -2.88 1.81 0.76
N PHE A 74 -2.05 1.27 -0.15
CA PHE A 74 -2.35 1.05 -1.56
C PHE A 74 -2.80 -0.38 -1.88
N GLY A 75 -3.13 -1.18 -0.86
CA GLY A 75 -3.67 -2.53 -1.03
C GLY A 75 -2.72 -3.48 -1.76
N GLU A 76 -3.27 -4.50 -2.42
CA GLU A 76 -2.49 -5.55 -3.10
C GLU A 76 -2.10 -5.18 -4.55
N ASN A 77 -2.75 -4.18 -5.14
CA ASN A 77 -2.58 -3.85 -6.55
C ASN A 77 -1.81 -2.54 -6.79
N GLY A 78 -1.68 -1.66 -5.79
CA GLY A 78 -1.10 -0.34 -5.99
C GLY A 78 -2.09 0.65 -6.61
N ALA A 79 -1.59 1.76 -7.14
CA ALA A 79 -2.39 2.78 -7.82
C ALA A 79 -1.80 3.20 -9.17
N ASP A 80 -2.67 3.49 -10.12
CA ASP A 80 -2.30 3.98 -11.46
C ASP A 80 -2.82 5.40 -11.80
N LYS A 81 -3.67 5.95 -10.92
CA LYS A 81 -4.19 7.32 -11.01
C LYS A 81 -4.11 8.01 -9.66
N MET A 82 -3.80 9.31 -9.71
CA MET A 82 -3.83 10.20 -8.55
C MET A 82 -4.70 11.41 -8.85
N TYR A 83 -5.41 11.85 -7.81
CA TYR A 83 -6.23 13.04 -7.80
C TYR A 83 -5.78 13.97 -6.67
N ILE A 84 -5.77 15.27 -6.95
CA ILE A 84 -5.52 16.31 -5.95
C ILE A 84 -6.62 17.37 -6.04
N ASN A 85 -7.20 17.73 -4.88
CA ASN A 85 -8.20 18.80 -4.81
C ASN A 85 -7.54 20.14 -4.46
N PHE A 86 -7.30 20.95 -5.48
CA PHE A 86 -6.39 22.09 -5.43
C PHE A 86 -7.08 23.40 -5.81
N SER A 87 -6.71 24.50 -5.15
CA SER A 87 -7.14 25.86 -5.47
C SER A 87 -5.95 26.78 -5.75
N TYR A 88 -6.10 27.61 -6.78
CA TYR A 88 -5.06 28.54 -7.23
C TYR A 88 -5.67 29.88 -7.64
N GLY A 89 -5.18 30.96 -7.04
CA GLY A 89 -5.77 32.29 -7.17
C GLY A 89 -5.09 33.25 -8.15
N ASN A 90 -3.98 32.85 -8.80
CA ASN A 90 -3.29 33.72 -9.74
C ASN A 90 -3.82 33.52 -11.17
N GLU A 91 -4.57 34.50 -11.68
CA GLU A 91 -5.21 34.48 -13.00
C GLU A 91 -4.24 34.44 -14.20
N SER A 92 -2.99 34.87 -14.02
CA SER A 92 -2.03 35.04 -15.13
C SER A 92 -0.93 33.98 -15.17
N ASN A 93 -0.87 33.09 -14.19
CA ASN A 93 0.19 32.08 -14.04
C ASN A 93 -0.40 30.68 -13.82
N SER A 94 0.49 29.70 -13.69
CA SER A 94 0.20 28.35 -13.21
C SER A 94 1.18 28.00 -12.10
N THR A 95 0.84 27.02 -11.27
CA THR A 95 1.74 26.36 -10.33
C THR A 95 2.07 24.94 -10.80
N ASN A 96 3.23 24.42 -10.39
CA ASN A 96 3.74 23.10 -10.66
C ASN A 96 4.03 22.34 -9.36
N LEU A 97 3.55 21.11 -9.31
CA LEU A 97 3.79 20.19 -8.21
C LEU A 97 4.50 18.95 -8.74
N GLU A 98 5.35 18.38 -7.89
CA GLU A 98 5.94 17.07 -8.10
C GLU A 98 5.52 16.13 -6.98
N VAL A 99 5.21 14.88 -7.32
CA VAL A 99 4.79 13.86 -6.36
C VAL A 99 5.89 12.81 -6.29
N TYR A 100 6.31 12.49 -5.07
CA TYR A 100 7.30 11.47 -4.77
C TYR A 100 6.70 10.39 -3.86
N ILE A 101 7.29 9.20 -3.92
CA ILE A 101 6.91 8.03 -3.11
C ILE A 101 8.08 7.73 -2.18
N ASP A 102 7.82 7.63 -0.89
CA ASP A 102 8.75 7.36 0.23
C ASP A 102 9.86 8.42 0.46
N GLU A 103 10.48 8.95 -0.58
CA GLU A 103 11.53 9.98 -0.47
C GLU A 103 11.60 10.93 -1.69
N VAL A 104 12.02 12.17 -1.46
CA VAL A 104 12.26 13.16 -2.53
C VAL A 104 13.62 12.90 -3.19
N ALA A 105 13.70 11.82 -3.96
CA ALA A 105 14.91 11.41 -4.68
C ALA A 105 14.59 10.95 -6.11
N GLY A 106 15.49 11.27 -7.05
CA GLY A 106 15.33 10.87 -8.45
C GLY A 106 14.24 11.63 -9.20
N GLU A 107 13.63 10.97 -10.18
CA GLU A 107 12.52 11.52 -10.95
C GLU A 107 11.20 11.39 -10.16
N PRO A 108 10.32 12.40 -10.19
CA PRO A 108 9.03 12.33 -9.52
C PRO A 108 8.11 11.29 -10.17
N ALA A 109 7.26 10.67 -9.35
CA ALA A 109 6.27 9.69 -9.77
C ALA A 109 5.13 10.33 -10.57
N ALA A 110 4.79 11.59 -10.29
CA ALA A 110 3.82 12.36 -11.06
C ALA A 110 4.15 13.86 -11.02
N LYS A 111 3.57 14.60 -11.98
CA LYS A 111 3.63 16.07 -12.02
C LYS A 111 2.25 16.65 -12.25
N TYR A 112 1.99 17.80 -11.64
CA TYR A 112 0.83 18.62 -11.92
C TYR A 112 1.26 19.97 -12.46
N ASN A 113 0.49 20.51 -13.41
CA ASN A 113 0.52 21.92 -13.79
C ASN A 113 -0.90 22.45 -13.65
N ILE A 114 -1.12 23.31 -12.65
CA ILE A 114 -2.45 23.78 -12.26
C ILE A 114 -2.55 25.27 -12.54
N GLY A 115 -3.56 25.64 -13.33
CA GLY A 115 -3.90 27.03 -13.63
C GLY A 115 -4.87 27.63 -12.62
N TYR A 116 -5.36 28.82 -12.93
CA TYR A 116 -6.34 29.54 -12.11
C TYR A 116 -7.64 28.73 -11.90
N THR A 117 -8.08 28.64 -10.64
CA THR A 117 -9.33 27.95 -10.25
C THR A 117 -10.39 28.90 -9.68
N GLY A 118 -10.11 30.20 -9.58
CA GLY A 118 -11.04 31.21 -9.05
C GLY A 118 -10.57 31.89 -7.76
N GLY A 119 -9.61 31.31 -7.05
CA GLY A 119 -9.12 31.85 -5.78
C GLY A 119 -8.32 30.86 -4.96
N TRP A 120 -7.86 31.29 -3.79
CA TRP A 120 -7.04 30.47 -2.88
C TRP A 120 -7.86 29.62 -1.90
N GLU A 121 -9.14 29.94 -1.72
CA GLU A 121 -10.05 29.27 -0.78
C GLU A 121 -10.54 27.91 -1.31
N SER A 122 -10.88 26.99 -0.41
CA SER A 122 -11.39 25.66 -0.76
C SER A 122 -12.67 25.66 -1.59
N THR A 123 -13.47 26.74 -1.52
CA THR A 123 -14.66 26.89 -2.37
C THR A 123 -14.33 26.99 -3.86
N TYR A 124 -13.07 27.28 -4.21
CA TYR A 124 -12.55 27.34 -5.58
C TYR A 124 -11.70 26.11 -5.92
N ALA A 125 -11.67 25.10 -5.05
CA ALA A 125 -10.84 23.92 -5.30
C ALA A 125 -11.49 23.02 -6.36
N GLU A 126 -10.68 22.60 -7.33
CA GLU A 126 -11.05 21.64 -8.37
C GLU A 126 -10.21 20.37 -8.21
N GLU A 127 -10.73 19.25 -8.71
CA GLU A 127 -9.98 17.99 -8.72
C GLU A 127 -9.18 17.86 -10.01
N PHE A 128 -7.87 17.67 -9.88
CA PHE A 128 -6.95 17.44 -10.99
C PHE A 128 -6.45 16.01 -10.95
N GLU A 129 -6.50 15.32 -12.09
CA GLU A 129 -6.05 13.94 -12.22
C GLU A 129 -4.71 13.85 -12.98
N THR A 130 -3.93 12.83 -12.66
CA THR A 130 -2.72 12.47 -13.40
C THR A 130 -2.47 10.97 -13.32
N ASP A 131 -1.72 10.44 -14.28
CA ASP A 131 -1.23 9.07 -14.21
C ASP A 131 -0.07 9.00 -13.19
N ILE A 132 -0.05 7.94 -12.39
CA ILE A 132 1.04 7.65 -11.44
C ILE A 132 1.31 6.14 -11.45
N SER A 133 2.42 5.69 -10.89
CA SER A 133 2.62 4.27 -10.58
C SER A 133 3.07 4.16 -9.14
N VAL A 134 2.14 3.80 -8.25
CA VAL A 134 2.44 3.52 -6.84
C VAL A 134 2.42 2.02 -6.63
N PRO A 135 3.48 1.41 -6.07
CA PRO A 135 3.48 -0.01 -5.75
C PRO A 135 2.40 -0.38 -4.72
N ALA A 136 2.06 -1.66 -4.69
CA ALA A 136 1.21 -2.24 -3.64
C ALA A 136 1.88 -2.16 -2.26
N GLY A 137 1.05 -2.11 -1.21
CA GLY A 137 1.50 -2.00 0.18
C GLY A 137 1.36 -0.60 0.75
N THR A 138 2.13 -0.31 1.79
CA THR A 138 2.07 0.96 2.53
C THR A 138 3.24 1.86 2.12
N HIS A 139 2.94 3.11 1.76
CA HIS A 139 3.93 4.08 1.26
C HIS A 139 3.65 5.49 1.77
N ASP A 140 4.70 6.30 1.87
CA ASP A 140 4.54 7.74 2.09
C ASP A 140 4.35 8.46 0.75
N ILE A 141 3.44 9.42 0.69
CA ILE A 141 3.26 10.28 -0.48
C ILE A 141 3.69 11.71 -0.15
N ILE A 142 4.62 12.23 -0.94
CA ILE A 142 5.20 13.56 -0.74
C ILE A 142 4.81 14.44 -1.91
N VAL A 143 4.02 15.48 -1.63
CA VAL A 143 3.69 16.53 -2.60
C VAL A 143 4.66 17.69 -2.40
N LEU A 144 5.53 17.92 -3.38
CA LEU A 144 6.52 19.00 -3.40
C LEU A 144 6.03 20.15 -4.27
N PHE A 145 6.01 21.36 -3.72
CA PHE A 145 5.76 22.59 -4.47
C PHE A 145 7.04 23.04 -5.20
N THR A 146 7.00 23.19 -6.51
CA THR A 146 8.21 23.48 -7.31
C THR A 146 8.32 24.92 -7.80
N ASP A 147 7.25 25.71 -7.68
CA ASP A 147 7.18 27.12 -8.10
C ASP A 147 6.20 27.96 -7.24
N GLU A 148 5.43 28.87 -7.86
CA GLU A 148 4.45 29.72 -7.16
C GLU A 148 3.41 28.89 -6.37
N THR A 149 2.87 29.51 -5.34
CA THR A 149 2.17 28.91 -4.20
C THR A 149 0.75 28.44 -4.53
N GLY A 150 0.16 27.49 -3.81
CA GLY A 150 -1.28 27.22 -3.84
C GLY A 150 -1.82 26.49 -2.62
N SER A 151 -3.10 26.10 -2.65
CA SER A 151 -3.78 25.47 -1.52
C SER A 151 -4.42 24.15 -1.94
N PHE A 152 -4.47 23.15 -1.06
CA PHE A 152 -5.20 21.91 -1.35
C PHE A 152 -5.69 21.19 -0.10
N ASN A 153 -6.74 20.38 -0.26
CA ASN A 153 -7.45 19.76 0.87
C ASN A 153 -7.17 18.27 1.06
N TYR A 154 -7.07 17.53 -0.04
CA TYR A 154 -6.92 16.08 -0.01
C TYR A 154 -6.23 15.57 -1.26
N ILE A 155 -5.72 14.34 -1.15
CA ILE A 155 -5.34 13.49 -2.27
C ILE A 155 -6.18 12.21 -2.26
N ARG A 156 -6.36 11.57 -3.41
CA ARG A 156 -6.93 10.21 -3.50
C ARG A 156 -6.36 9.50 -4.72
N PHE A 157 -6.51 8.19 -4.76
CA PHE A 157 -6.01 7.35 -5.83
C PHE A 157 -7.10 6.42 -6.35
N ASP A 158 -6.95 5.97 -7.60
CA ASP A 158 -7.69 4.80 -8.06
C ASP A 158 -6.76 3.58 -8.04
N GLU A 159 -7.31 2.45 -7.62
CA GLU A 159 -6.59 1.18 -7.57
C GLU A 159 -6.19 0.73 -8.97
N ALA A 160 -4.93 0.34 -9.13
CA ALA A 160 -4.46 -0.19 -10.39
C ALA A 160 -5.19 -1.52 -10.72
N PRO A 161 -5.46 -1.81 -12.00
CA PRO A 161 -6.00 -3.10 -12.38
C PRO A 161 -5.13 -4.24 -11.87
N PRO A 162 -5.72 -5.35 -11.38
CA PRO A 162 -4.95 -6.49 -10.90
C PRO A 162 -3.95 -6.94 -11.97
N ALA A 163 -2.70 -7.18 -11.55
CA ALA A 163 -1.70 -7.71 -12.46
C ALA A 163 -2.26 -8.97 -13.15
N PRO A 164 -2.07 -9.13 -14.48
CA PRO A 164 -2.53 -10.33 -15.16
C PRO A 164 -1.98 -11.54 -14.43
N VAL A 165 -2.87 -12.40 -13.93
CA VAL A 165 -2.47 -13.65 -13.29
C VAL A 165 -1.74 -14.45 -14.36
N GLU A 166 -0.42 -14.52 -14.27
CA GLU A 166 0.36 -15.39 -15.14
C GLU A 166 -0.08 -16.81 -14.79
N GLU A 167 -0.99 -17.40 -15.58
CA GLU A 167 -1.40 -18.78 -15.39
C GLU A 167 -0.13 -19.61 -15.40
N ALA A 168 0.22 -20.16 -14.23
CA ALA A 168 1.32 -21.10 -14.10
C ALA A 168 1.17 -22.13 -15.23
N PRO A 169 2.24 -22.43 -16.00
CA PRO A 169 2.15 -23.35 -17.13
C PRO A 169 1.41 -24.59 -16.66
N ALA A 170 0.25 -24.86 -17.26
CA ALA A 170 -0.54 -26.04 -16.94
C ALA A 170 0.42 -27.23 -16.94
N GLU A 171 0.63 -27.86 -15.78
CA GLU A 171 1.43 -29.07 -15.70
C GLU A 171 0.84 -30.01 -16.75
N ALA A 172 1.66 -30.31 -17.78
CA ALA A 172 1.25 -31.22 -18.84
C ALA A 172 0.69 -32.48 -18.17
N PRO A 173 -0.44 -33.03 -18.63
CA PRO A 173 -1.00 -34.23 -18.04
C PRO A 173 0.09 -35.28 -18.00
N GLN A 174 0.56 -35.63 -16.80
CA GLN A 174 1.45 -36.76 -16.63
C GLN A 174 0.66 -37.96 -17.15
N THR A 175 1.02 -38.46 -18.33
CA THR A 175 0.52 -39.72 -18.85
C THR A 175 1.01 -40.78 -17.87
N ALA A 176 0.17 -41.11 -16.89
CA ALA A 176 0.41 -42.19 -15.98
C ALA A 176 0.52 -43.47 -16.80
N ASP A 177 1.75 -43.98 -16.93
CA ASP A 177 2.01 -45.33 -17.38
C ASP A 177 1.30 -46.30 -16.39
N PRO A 178 0.39 -47.19 -16.83
CA PRO A 178 -0.43 -47.99 -15.92
C PRO A 178 0.32 -49.13 -15.19
N LEU A 179 1.64 -49.03 -15.00
CA LEU A 179 2.47 -50.14 -14.50
C LEU A 179 3.41 -49.83 -13.33
N THR A 180 3.22 -48.72 -12.61
CA THR A 180 3.96 -48.52 -11.34
C THR A 180 3.04 -48.07 -10.21
N ILE A 181 2.11 -48.96 -9.83
CA ILE A 181 1.52 -48.91 -8.49
C ILE A 181 2.56 -49.53 -7.55
N THR A 182 3.34 -48.71 -6.85
CA THR A 182 3.94 -49.11 -5.57
C THR A 182 3.86 -47.93 -4.60
N ALA A 183 2.88 -48.08 -3.71
CA ALA A 183 2.73 -47.50 -2.38
C ALA A 183 3.80 -46.52 -1.88
N ALA A 184 3.36 -45.29 -1.60
CA ALA A 184 3.89 -44.48 -0.51
C ALA A 184 2.76 -43.68 0.14
N ILE A 185 1.87 -44.38 0.86
CA ILE A 185 1.06 -43.78 1.92
C ILE A 185 1.46 -44.49 3.22
N ALA A 186 2.21 -43.81 4.07
CA ALA A 186 2.09 -43.97 5.51
C ALA A 186 2.77 -42.78 6.21
N ALA A 187 1.90 -41.90 6.73
CA ALA A 187 2.22 -40.87 7.69
C ALA A 187 2.80 -41.45 9.00
N ALA A 188 3.37 -40.54 9.78
CA ALA A 188 4.18 -40.78 10.96
C ALA A 188 3.50 -41.50 12.14
N THR A 189 4.39 -42.03 13.00
CA THR A 189 4.27 -42.34 14.44
C THR A 189 3.53 -43.61 14.90
N ALA A 190 4.29 -44.55 15.48
CA ALA A 190 4.10 -45.02 16.86
C ALA A 190 5.29 -45.88 17.34
N ALA A 191 5.70 -45.62 18.58
CA ALA A 191 6.72 -46.34 19.33
C ALA A 191 6.39 -47.83 19.55
N GLY A 192 7.43 -48.68 19.55
CA GLY A 192 7.29 -50.09 19.94
C GLY A 192 8.63 -50.82 19.96
N ALA A 193 9.16 -51.04 21.15
CA ALA A 193 10.40 -51.75 21.43
C ALA A 193 10.47 -53.15 20.78
N VAL A 194 11.60 -53.48 20.15
CA VAL A 194 11.93 -54.86 19.75
C VAL A 194 12.83 -55.49 20.81
N VAL A 195 12.26 -56.47 21.51
CA VAL A 195 12.91 -57.42 22.40
C VAL A 195 13.30 -58.68 21.59
N PHE A 196 14.59 -59.04 21.71
CA PHE A 196 15.19 -60.39 21.67
C PHE A 196 15.38 -61.19 20.35
N LYS A 197 16.69 -61.38 20.06
CA LYS A 197 17.45 -62.66 20.08
C LYS A 197 17.24 -63.67 18.95
N LYS A 198 18.30 -63.92 18.15
CA LYS A 198 18.97 -65.23 18.08
C LYS A 198 20.32 -65.24 17.33
N ARG A 199 21.35 -65.64 18.09
CA ARG A 199 22.55 -66.45 17.78
C ARG A 199 22.96 -66.70 16.31
N ALA A 200 24.25 -66.48 16.04
CA ALA A 200 25.14 -67.35 15.25
C ALA A 200 26.49 -67.38 16.01
N LYS A 201 26.74 -68.46 16.75
CA LYS A 201 27.62 -69.63 16.48
C LYS A 201 29.02 -69.38 17.02
#